data_AF-A0A357ABU6-F1
#
_entry.id   AF-A0A357ABU6-F1
#
_cell.length_a   1.000
_cell.length_b   1.000
_cell.length_c   1.000
_cell.angle_alpha   90.00
_cell.angle_beta   90.00
_cell.angle_gamma   90.00
#
_symmetry.space_group_name_H-M   'P 1'
#
loop_
_entity.id
_entity.type
_entity.pdbx_description
1 polymer ?
#
loop_
_entity_poly.entity_id
_entity_poly.type
_entity_poly.pdbx_seq_one_letter_code
_entity_poly.pdbx_strand_id
1 'polypeptide(L)'
;MHNFIQLFKTLFSKPPTLWQILFIIGFGFWTIAALMPIFKLEKLQEPIAFLGFLTLLYALWIFLSQYTLDCWGIDFKPIIIWLIFSLIISRTLDRVSQKVLWVSYPESIALTQLLPDAIRIRSLDLGSAEGKKRLQRNIIILLSSLLISCWIYFYFMIDEWAIANPKLVNQNMDNSLFVIKLDLEKLRSPFSSD
;
A
#
# COMPACT_ATOMS: atom_id res chain seq x y z
N MET A 1 -25.15 -10.45 -10.65
CA MET A 1 -26.25 -9.55 -10.26
C MET A 1 -26.82 -9.84 -8.86
N HIS A 2 -26.97 -11.11 -8.44
CA HIS A 2 -27.50 -11.46 -7.11
C HIS A 2 -26.68 -10.92 -5.91
N ASN A 3 -25.34 -10.91 -6.02
CA ASN A 3 -24.44 -10.35 -4.99
C ASN A 3 -24.59 -8.84 -4.82
N PHE A 4 -24.95 -8.09 -5.87
CA PHE A 4 -25.08 -6.64 -5.80
C PHE A 4 -26.36 -6.21 -5.06
N ILE A 5 -27.45 -6.94 -5.27
CA ILE A 5 -28.73 -6.71 -4.58
C ILE A 5 -28.60 -7.06 -3.09
N GLN A 6 -27.86 -8.13 -2.75
CA GLN A 6 -27.55 -8.42 -1.35
C GLN A 6 -26.67 -7.36 -0.71
N LEU A 7 -25.64 -6.86 -1.39
CA LEU A 7 -24.83 -5.72 -0.93
C LEU A 7 -25.68 -4.47 -0.67
N PHE A 8 -26.59 -4.13 -1.59
CA PHE A 8 -27.48 -2.97 -1.42
C PHE A 8 -28.44 -3.15 -0.23
N LYS A 9 -28.97 -4.38 -0.04
CA LYS A 9 -29.83 -4.72 1.10
C LYS A 9 -29.06 -4.69 2.42
N THR A 10 -27.78 -5.08 2.42
CA THR A 10 -26.94 -4.92 3.61
C THR A 10 -26.68 -3.46 3.94
N LEU A 11 -26.57 -2.57 2.94
CA LEU A 11 -26.34 -1.13 3.11
C LEU A 11 -27.46 -0.42 3.88
N PHE A 12 -28.68 -0.95 3.85
CA PHE A 12 -29.86 -0.45 4.56
C PHE A 12 -30.44 -1.47 5.56
N SER A 13 -29.60 -2.36 6.11
CA SER A 13 -30.04 -3.30 7.13
C SER A 13 -30.31 -2.60 8.47
N LYS A 14 -31.38 -2.99 9.18
CA LYS A 14 -31.65 -2.59 10.56
C LYS A 14 -31.26 -3.73 11.51
N PRO A 15 -30.52 -3.49 12.61
CA PRO A 15 -29.95 -2.21 13.05
C PRO A 15 -28.74 -1.76 12.21
N PRO A 16 -28.47 -0.44 12.12
CA PRO A 16 -27.32 0.06 11.38
C PRO A 16 -26.03 -0.44 12.02
N THR A 17 -25.15 -0.98 11.18
CA THR A 17 -23.83 -1.46 11.62
C THR A 17 -22.87 -0.27 11.79
N LEU A 18 -21.84 -0.43 12.62
CA LEU A 18 -20.89 0.65 12.97
C LEU A 18 -20.26 1.32 11.74
N TRP A 19 -19.90 0.54 10.70
CA TRP A 19 -19.30 1.08 9.49
C TRP A 19 -20.26 1.98 8.69
N GLN A 20 -21.56 1.68 8.71
CA GLN A 20 -22.57 2.49 8.02
C GLN A 20 -22.74 3.85 8.68
N ILE A 21 -22.75 3.87 10.02
CA ILE A 21 -22.83 5.10 10.80
C ILE A 21 -21.60 5.97 10.53
N LEU A 22 -20.40 5.37 10.57
CA LEU A 22 -19.15 6.09 10.27
C LEU A 22 -19.11 6.57 8.81
N PHE A 23 -19.63 5.80 7.87
CA PHE A 23 -19.70 6.20 6.47
C PHE A 23 -20.60 7.43 6.28
N ILE A 24 -21.77 7.45 6.93
CA ILE A 24 -22.70 8.59 6.89
C ILE A 24 -22.07 9.83 7.55
N ILE A 25 -21.42 9.67 8.71
CA ILE A 25 -20.75 10.77 9.41
C ILE A 25 -19.60 11.33 8.58
N GLY A 26 -18.76 10.46 8.02
CA GLY A 26 -17.65 10.86 7.16
C GLY A 26 -18.12 11.59 5.91
N PHE A 27 -19.18 11.09 5.26
CA PHE A 27 -19.82 11.77 4.14
C PHE A 27 -20.41 13.12 4.56
N GLY A 28 -21.04 13.21 5.73
CA GLY A 28 -21.55 14.45 6.30
C GLY A 28 -20.46 15.51 6.53
N PHE A 29 -19.29 15.13 7.07
CA PHE A 29 -18.17 16.06 7.20
C PHE A 29 -17.67 16.54 5.83
N TRP A 30 -17.64 15.66 4.83
CA TRP A 30 -17.24 16.03 3.48
C TRP A 30 -18.24 16.99 2.81
N THR A 31 -19.55 16.78 2.98
CA THR A 31 -20.57 17.69 2.44
C THR A 31 -20.54 19.05 3.14
N ILE A 32 -20.32 19.09 4.46
CA ILE A 32 -20.14 20.33 5.21
C ILE A 32 -18.88 21.07 4.71
N ALA A 33 -17.77 20.35 4.48
CA ALA A 33 -16.57 20.91 3.87
C ALA A 33 -16.82 21.50 2.47
N ALA A 34 -17.63 20.83 1.64
CA ALA A 34 -17.99 21.32 0.31
C ALA A 34 -18.90 22.58 0.35
N LEU A 35 -19.69 22.75 1.41
CA LEU A 35 -20.58 23.90 1.60
C LEU A 35 -19.88 25.10 2.26
N MET A 36 -18.76 24.91 2.95
CA MET A 36 -18.01 25.98 3.65
C MET A 36 -17.56 27.17 2.79
N PRO A 37 -17.17 27.01 1.51
CA PRO A 37 -16.87 28.13 0.62
C PRO A 37 -18.02 29.12 0.49
N ILE A 38 -19.28 28.65 0.55
CA ILE A 38 -20.48 29.50 0.46
C ILE A 38 -20.59 30.43 1.68
N PHE A 39 -20.11 29.98 2.84
CA PHE A 39 -20.15 30.72 4.09
C PHE A 39 -18.87 31.53 4.38
N LYS A 40 -17.93 31.63 3.42
CA LYS A 40 -16.64 32.33 3.55
C LYS A 40 -15.76 31.82 4.71
N LEU A 41 -15.92 30.55 5.09
CA LEU A 41 -15.19 29.89 6.19
C LEU A 41 -14.04 29.00 5.63
N GLU A 42 -13.22 29.57 4.76
CA GLU A 42 -12.20 28.83 4.00
C GLU A 42 -11.12 28.19 4.91
N LYS A 43 -10.79 28.82 6.04
CA LYS A 43 -9.76 28.30 6.96
C LYS A 43 -10.12 26.97 7.62
N LEU A 44 -11.40 26.63 7.72
CA LEU A 44 -11.87 25.38 8.36
C LEU A 44 -12.22 24.28 7.35
N GLN A 45 -12.19 24.59 6.06
CA GLN A 45 -12.55 23.64 5.01
C GLN A 45 -11.61 22.44 4.97
N GLU A 46 -10.31 22.69 4.91
CA GLU A 46 -9.28 21.64 4.84
C GLU A 46 -9.27 20.69 6.06
N PRO A 47 -9.26 21.16 7.32
CA PRO A 47 -9.23 20.26 8.47
C PRO A 47 -10.51 19.41 8.58
N ILE A 48 -11.67 19.96 8.20
CA ILE A 48 -12.95 19.22 8.24
C ILE A 48 -13.03 18.21 7.10
N ALA A 49 -12.56 18.56 5.90
CA ALA A 49 -12.44 17.62 4.79
C ALA A 49 -11.51 16.45 5.16
N PHE A 50 -10.38 16.75 5.81
CA PHE A 50 -9.43 15.74 6.28
C PHE A 50 -10.03 14.82 7.35
N LEU A 51 -10.77 15.39 8.32
CA LEU A 51 -11.45 14.59 9.35
C LEU A 51 -12.55 13.68 8.77
N GLY A 52 -13.33 14.22 7.83
CA GLY A 52 -14.31 13.44 7.09
C GLY A 52 -13.67 12.26 6.35
N PHE A 53 -12.53 12.51 5.71
CA PHE A 53 -11.75 11.48 5.04
C PHE A 53 -11.24 10.39 6.00
N LEU A 54 -10.62 10.76 7.13
CA LEU A 54 -10.16 9.78 8.13
C LEU A 54 -11.32 8.90 8.63
N THR A 55 -12.49 9.51 8.82
CA THR A 55 -13.70 8.80 9.24
C THR A 55 -14.16 7.81 8.17
N LEU A 56 -14.15 8.20 6.89
CA LEU A 56 -14.48 7.30 5.77
C LEU A 56 -13.47 6.16 5.62
N LEU A 57 -12.18 6.44 5.79
CA LEU A 57 -11.13 5.42 5.71
C LEU A 57 -11.27 4.40 6.85
N TYR A 58 -11.60 4.87 8.05
CA TYR A 58 -11.87 4.00 9.20
C TYR A 58 -13.17 3.19 9.01
N ALA A 59 -14.22 3.80 8.45
CA ALA A 59 -15.44 3.08 8.07
C ALA A 59 -15.14 1.95 7.07
N LEU A 60 -14.31 2.23 6.07
CA LEU A 60 -13.88 1.27 5.07
C LEU A 60 -13.03 0.14 5.68
N TRP A 61 -12.14 0.47 6.62
CA TRP A 61 -11.38 -0.54 7.38
C TRP A 61 -12.30 -1.51 8.12
N ILE A 62 -13.30 -0.99 8.84
CA ILE A 62 -14.27 -1.83 9.57
C ILE A 62 -15.11 -2.66 8.59
N PHE A 63 -15.55 -2.06 7.48
CA PHE A 63 -16.27 -2.77 6.43
C PHE A 63 -15.43 -3.93 5.89
N LEU A 64 -14.18 -3.69 5.49
CA LEU A 64 -13.25 -4.72 5.00
C LEU A 64 -12.91 -5.76 6.06
N SER A 65 -12.95 -5.42 7.35
CA SER A 65 -12.78 -6.40 8.43
C SER A 65 -13.89 -7.46 8.44
N GLN A 66 -15.12 -7.09 8.04
CA GLN A 66 -16.29 -7.97 8.06
C GLN A 66 -16.35 -8.96 6.88
N TYR A 67 -15.60 -8.72 5.80
CA TYR A 67 -15.58 -9.58 4.61
C TYR A 67 -14.19 -10.18 4.44
N THR A 68 -14.08 -11.48 4.15
CA THR A 68 -12.81 -12.11 3.73
C THR A 68 -12.59 -11.79 2.26
N LEU A 69 -11.51 -11.07 1.96
CA LEU A 69 -11.10 -10.72 0.60
C LEU A 69 -9.76 -11.40 0.38
N ASP A 70 -9.83 -12.73 0.36
CA ASP A 70 -8.67 -13.59 0.32
C ASP A 70 -8.67 -14.20 -1.08
N CYS A 71 -7.82 -13.68 -1.96
CA CYS A 71 -7.57 -14.29 -3.26
C CYS A 71 -6.18 -14.90 -3.21
N TRP A 72 -6.07 -16.20 -3.51
CA TRP A 72 -4.79 -16.91 -3.59
C TRP A 72 -3.95 -16.86 -2.29
N GLY A 73 -4.60 -16.82 -1.12
CA GLY A 73 -3.92 -16.77 0.18
C GLY A 73 -3.27 -15.41 0.52
N ILE A 74 -3.60 -14.36 -0.24
CA ILE A 74 -3.16 -12.98 0.01
C ILE A 74 -4.37 -12.16 0.47
N ASP A 75 -4.23 -11.46 1.60
CA ASP A 75 -5.23 -10.53 2.11
C ASP A 75 -5.17 -9.22 1.30
N PHE A 76 -6.19 -8.95 0.47
CA PHE A 76 -6.24 -7.73 -0.35
C PHE A 76 -6.69 -6.48 0.41
N LYS A 77 -7.15 -6.64 1.65
CA LYS A 77 -7.65 -5.54 2.49
C LYS A 77 -6.64 -4.39 2.67
N PRO A 78 -5.39 -4.63 3.13
CA PRO A 78 -4.42 -3.56 3.30
C PRO A 78 -4.03 -2.90 1.97
N ILE A 79 -4.07 -3.66 0.87
CA ILE A 79 -3.80 -3.14 -0.48
C ILE A 79 -4.84 -2.08 -0.88
N ILE A 80 -6.13 -2.41 -0.75
CA ILE A 80 -7.23 -1.52 -1.14
C ILE A 80 -7.21 -0.24 -0.28
N ILE A 81 -6.99 -0.39 1.03
CA ILE A 81 -6.98 0.73 1.97
C ILE A 81 -5.82 1.66 1.67
N TRP A 82 -4.63 1.11 1.43
CA TRP A 82 -3.47 1.93 1.06
C TRP A 82 -3.65 2.62 -0.28
N LEU A 83 -4.23 1.95 -1.28
CA LEU A 83 -4.47 2.56 -2.59
C LEU A 83 -5.40 3.78 -2.47
N ILE A 84 -6.50 3.66 -1.74
CA ILE A 84 -7.44 4.77 -1.49
C ILE A 84 -6.75 5.87 -0.66
N PHE A 85 -5.97 5.51 0.36
CA PHE A 85 -5.19 6.45 1.14
C PHE A 85 -4.22 7.25 0.26
N SER A 86 -3.46 6.57 -0.60
CA SER A 86 -2.45 7.17 -1.48
C SER A 86 -3.04 8.15 -2.50
N LEU A 87 -4.17 7.80 -3.12
CA LEU A 87 -4.84 8.67 -4.10
C LEU A 87 -5.32 9.97 -3.47
N ILE A 88 -5.84 9.89 -2.25
CA ILE A 88 -6.41 11.05 -1.57
C ILE A 88 -5.30 11.90 -0.96
N ILE A 89 -4.31 11.29 -0.31
CA ILE A 89 -3.19 12.05 0.29
C ILE A 89 -2.35 12.75 -0.78
N SER A 90 -2.17 12.16 -1.96
CA SER A 90 -1.53 12.80 -3.12
C SER A 90 -2.30 14.01 -3.62
N ARG A 91 -3.62 14.07 -3.41
CA ARG A 91 -4.47 15.19 -3.83
C ARG A 91 -4.54 16.29 -2.77
N THR A 92 -4.52 15.90 -1.49
CA THR A 92 -4.64 16.85 -0.36
C THR A 92 -3.30 17.48 -0.01
N LEU A 93 -2.19 16.72 -0.09
CA LEU A 93 -0.85 17.23 0.11
C LEU A 93 -0.15 17.33 -1.24
N ASP A 94 -0.26 18.50 -1.86
CA ASP A 94 0.46 18.87 -3.10
C ASP A 94 1.99 18.72 -2.97
N ARG A 95 2.50 18.67 -1.73
CA ARG A 95 3.91 18.48 -1.40
C ARG A 95 4.37 17.02 -1.39
N VAL A 96 3.46 16.05 -1.28
CA VAL A 96 3.85 14.64 -1.21
C VAL A 96 3.89 14.09 -2.62
N SER A 97 5.10 13.93 -3.15
CA SER A 97 5.30 13.29 -4.46
C SER A 97 4.72 11.87 -4.45
N GLN A 98 3.95 11.53 -5.49
CA GLN A 98 3.41 10.18 -5.68
C GLN A 98 4.50 9.11 -5.57
N LYS A 99 5.73 9.43 -5.96
CA LYS A 99 6.90 8.54 -5.83
C LYS A 99 7.10 8.07 -4.38
N VAL A 100 7.00 8.97 -3.40
CA VAL A 100 7.18 8.64 -1.97
C VAL A 100 6.08 7.70 -1.48
N LEU A 101 4.84 7.89 -1.95
CA LEU A 101 3.70 7.04 -1.59
C LEU A 101 3.82 5.63 -2.19
N TRP A 102 4.33 5.53 -3.41
CA TRP A 102 4.60 4.25 -4.07
C TRP A 102 5.76 3.50 -3.43
N VAL A 103 6.82 4.20 -3.03
CA VAL A 103 7.98 3.59 -2.34
C VAL A 103 7.58 3.08 -0.95
N SER A 104 6.81 3.86 -0.18
CA SER A 104 6.39 3.48 1.18
C SER A 104 5.25 2.44 1.24
N TYR A 105 4.68 2.06 0.10
CA TYR A 105 3.56 1.12 0.02
C TYR A 105 3.86 -0.27 0.60
N PRO A 106 4.94 -0.97 0.20
CA PRO A 106 5.19 -2.33 0.67
C PRO A 106 5.39 -2.39 2.19
N GLU A 107 6.09 -1.38 2.73
CA GLU A 107 6.35 -1.26 4.17
C GLU A 107 5.06 -1.03 4.95
N SER A 108 4.18 -0.17 4.43
CA SER A 108 2.91 0.15 5.08
C SER A 108 1.97 -1.06 5.13
N ILE A 109 1.92 -1.87 4.07
CA ILE A 109 1.20 -3.15 4.10
C ILE A 109 1.81 -4.08 5.14
N ALA A 110 3.13 -4.26 5.12
CA ALA A 110 3.80 -5.14 6.07
C ALA A 110 3.47 -4.73 7.51
N LEU A 111 3.55 -3.44 7.83
CA LEU A 111 3.19 -2.91 9.15
C LEU A 111 1.73 -3.21 9.53
N THR A 112 0.77 -3.03 8.61
CA THR A 112 -0.64 -3.33 8.91
C THR A 112 -0.89 -4.82 9.20
N GLN A 113 -0.17 -5.72 8.52
CA GLN A 113 -0.24 -7.16 8.77
C GLN A 113 0.45 -7.56 10.08
N LEU A 114 1.50 -6.84 10.46
CA LEU A 114 2.27 -7.08 11.68
C LEU A 114 1.61 -6.49 12.93
N LEU A 115 0.77 -5.46 12.78
CA LEU A 115 0.10 -4.78 13.89
C LEU A 115 -0.69 -5.71 14.84
N PRO A 116 -1.57 -6.61 14.35
CA PRO A 116 -2.27 -7.56 15.23
C PRO A 116 -1.29 -8.52 15.92
N ASP A 117 -0.18 -8.86 15.26
CA ASP A 117 0.86 -9.71 15.82
C ASP A 117 1.66 -8.98 16.89
N ALA A 118 1.98 -7.69 16.72
CA ALA A 118 2.65 -6.85 17.70
C ALA A 118 1.84 -6.70 18.99
N ILE A 119 0.53 -6.53 18.88
CA ILE A 119 -0.37 -6.46 20.04
C ILE A 119 -0.43 -7.82 20.76
N ARG A 120 -0.45 -8.94 20.01
CA ARG A 120 -0.44 -10.30 20.56
C ARG A 120 0.93 -10.74 21.08
N ILE A 121 2.05 -10.18 20.59
CA ILE A 121 3.42 -10.52 21.03
C ILE A 121 3.59 -10.28 22.53
N ARG A 122 2.87 -9.30 23.11
CA ARG A 122 2.83 -9.07 24.56
C ARG A 122 2.32 -10.27 25.36
N SER A 123 1.57 -11.18 24.74
CA SER A 123 1.08 -12.42 25.33
C SER A 123 1.60 -13.68 24.63
N LEU A 124 2.57 -13.58 23.71
CA LEU A 124 3.14 -14.76 23.06
C LEU A 124 4.18 -15.41 23.97
N ASP A 125 3.99 -16.70 24.25
CA ASP A 125 5.02 -17.54 24.83
C ASP A 125 6.12 -17.82 23.79
N LEU A 126 7.18 -17.02 23.83
CA LEU A 126 8.36 -17.12 22.97
C LEU A 126 9.11 -18.46 23.13
N GLY A 127 8.77 -19.25 24.16
CA GLY A 127 9.25 -20.62 24.34
C GLY A 127 8.63 -21.63 23.36
N SER A 128 7.43 -21.35 22.85
CA SER A 128 6.70 -22.26 21.96
C SER A 128 7.28 -22.29 20.54
N ALA A 129 7.27 -23.48 19.90
CA ALA A 129 7.71 -23.64 18.52
C ALA A 129 6.87 -22.80 17.53
N GLU A 130 5.60 -22.55 17.86
CA GLU A 130 4.68 -21.74 17.07
C GLU A 130 5.01 -20.24 17.17
N GLY A 131 5.37 -19.75 18.35
CA GLY A 131 5.84 -18.37 18.53
C GLY A 131 7.11 -18.07 17.74
N LYS A 132 8.07 -19.00 17.70
CA LYS A 132 9.31 -18.86 16.91
C LYS A 132 9.04 -18.81 15.40
N LYS A 133 8.16 -19.68 14.89
CA LYS A 133 7.76 -19.66 13.46
C LYS A 133 7.05 -18.35 13.09
N ARG A 134 6.20 -17.84 13.98
CA ARG A 134 5.49 -16.56 13.79
C ARG A 134 6.45 -15.38 13.70
N LEU A 135 7.45 -15.33 14.59
CA LEU A 135 8.50 -14.32 14.57
C LEU A 135 9.31 -14.36 13.27
N GLN A 136 9.73 -15.55 12.83
CA GLN A 136 10.47 -15.72 11.58
C GLN A 136 9.67 -15.22 10.37
N ARG A 137 8.40 -15.60 10.26
CA ARG A 137 7.52 -15.11 9.19
C ARG A 137 7.43 -13.58 9.18
N ASN A 138 7.27 -12.97 10.36
CA ASN A 138 7.13 -11.53 10.49
C ASN A 138 8.40 -10.79 10.07
N ILE A 139 9.58 -11.31 10.42
CA ILE A 139 10.87 -10.78 9.96
C ILE A 139 11.02 -10.92 8.45
N ILE A 140 10.65 -12.08 7.88
CA ILE A 140 10.72 -12.32 6.42
C ILE A 140 9.82 -11.33 5.68
N ILE A 141 8.59 -11.11 6.16
CA ILE A 141 7.65 -10.14 5.57
C ILE A 141 8.28 -8.73 5.58
N LEU A 142 8.83 -8.27 6.72
CA LEU A 142 9.51 -6.98 6.81
C LEU A 142 10.68 -6.86 5.83
N LEU A 143 11.59 -7.84 5.82
CA LEU A 143 12.75 -7.82 4.93
C LEU A 143 12.34 -7.82 3.46
N SER A 144 11.34 -8.63 3.10
CA SER A 144 10.81 -8.68 1.73
C SER A 144 10.18 -7.34 1.34
N SER A 145 9.42 -6.70 2.23
CA SER A 145 8.84 -5.38 1.98
C SER A 145 9.90 -4.30 1.80
N LEU A 146 10.97 -4.33 2.59
CA LEU A 146 12.09 -3.40 2.48
C LEU A 146 12.84 -3.60 1.15
N LEU A 147 13.04 -4.86 0.74
CA LEU A 147 13.68 -5.16 -0.54
C LEU A 147 12.84 -4.64 -1.72
N ILE A 148 11.52 -4.86 -1.70
CA ILE A 148 10.60 -4.37 -2.72
C ILE A 148 10.57 -2.83 -2.73
N SER A 149 10.48 -2.19 -1.55
CA SER A 149 10.54 -0.74 -1.38
C SER A 149 11.82 -0.17 -2.00
N CYS A 150 12.96 -0.79 -1.71
CA CYS A 150 14.26 -0.44 -2.27
C CYS A 150 14.31 -0.58 -3.81
N TRP A 151 13.74 -1.66 -4.36
CA TRP A 151 13.62 -1.86 -5.80
C TRP A 151 12.77 -0.78 -6.48
N ILE A 152 11.63 -0.42 -5.89
CA ILE A 152 10.76 0.64 -6.40
C ILE A 152 11.48 1.99 -6.36
N TYR A 153 12.19 2.28 -5.26
CA TYR A 153 13.00 3.49 -5.14
C TYR A 153 14.09 3.56 -6.21
N PHE A 154 14.81 2.46 -6.41
CA PHE A 154 15.85 2.34 -7.42
C PHE A 154 15.31 2.57 -8.84
N TYR A 155 14.12 2.06 -9.14
CA TYR A 155 13.44 2.33 -10.42
C TYR A 155 13.22 3.82 -10.63
N PHE A 156 12.65 4.53 -9.65
CA PHE A 156 12.43 5.98 -9.76
C PHE A 156 13.73 6.77 -9.86
N MET A 157 14.78 6.33 -9.16
CA MET A 157 16.10 6.95 -9.23
C MET A 157 16.72 6.81 -10.63
N ILE A 158 16.60 5.63 -11.26
CA ILE A 158 17.06 5.41 -12.64
C ILE A 158 16.25 6.27 -13.61
N ASP A 159 14.93 6.31 -13.45
CA ASP A 159 14.04 7.11 -14.31
C ASP A 159 14.41 8.60 -14.26
N GLU A 160 14.61 9.14 -13.06
CA GLU A 160 15.08 10.53 -12.88
C GLU A 160 16.46 10.75 -13.48
N TRP A 161 17.38 9.81 -13.29
CA TRP A 161 18.73 9.88 -13.86
C TRP A 161 18.71 9.86 -15.39
N ALA A 162 17.83 9.05 -15.99
CA ALA A 162 17.63 8.95 -17.43
C ALA A 162 17.04 10.24 -18.02
N ILE A 163 16.05 10.83 -17.34
CA ILE A 163 15.45 12.12 -17.72
C ILE A 163 16.50 13.24 -17.64
N ALA A 164 17.34 13.25 -16.60
CA ALA A 164 18.39 14.25 -16.42
C ALA A 164 19.54 14.12 -17.44
N ASN A 165 19.80 12.91 -17.96
CA ASN A 165 20.90 12.63 -18.88
C ASN A 165 20.44 11.93 -20.17
N PRO A 166 19.60 12.58 -21.00
CA PRO A 166 19.02 11.95 -22.19
C PRO A 166 20.08 11.53 -23.22
N LYS A 167 21.24 12.19 -23.21
CA LYS A 167 22.38 11.86 -24.09
C LYS A 167 23.02 10.51 -23.75
N LEU A 168 22.91 10.03 -22.52
CA LEU A 168 23.50 8.75 -22.08
C LEU A 168 22.57 7.56 -22.34
N VAL A 169 21.25 7.80 -22.41
CA VAL A 169 20.23 6.76 -22.67
C VAL A 169 20.37 6.16 -24.07
N ASN A 170 20.82 6.96 -25.05
CA ASN A 170 21.00 6.55 -26.44
C ASN A 170 22.44 6.15 -26.80
N GLN A 171 23.36 6.04 -25.83
CA GLN A 171 24.72 5.58 -26.10
C GLN A 171 24.80 4.06 -26.07
N ASN A 172 25.54 3.47 -27.02
CA ASN A 172 25.87 2.04 -27.00
C ASN A 172 26.61 1.72 -25.69
N MET A 173 25.93 1.00 -24.80
CA MET A 173 26.48 0.56 -23.50
C MET A 173 27.40 -0.66 -23.62
N ASP A 174 27.82 -1.04 -24.83
CA ASP A 174 28.66 -2.22 -25.09
C ASP A 174 30.04 -2.19 -24.38
N ASN A 175 30.48 -1.02 -23.92
CA ASN A 175 31.72 -0.82 -23.14
C ASN A 175 31.46 -0.34 -21.69
N SER A 176 30.22 -0.43 -21.21
CA SER A 176 29.86 -0.06 -19.84
C SER A 176 30.24 -1.17 -18.84
N LEU A 177 30.74 -0.79 -17.66
CA LEU A 177 31.01 -1.67 -16.52
C LEU A 177 29.78 -2.46 -16.04
N PHE A 178 28.58 -2.05 -16.44
CA PHE A 178 27.32 -2.72 -16.07
C PHE A 178 26.91 -3.85 -17.02
N VAL A 179 27.52 -3.97 -18.21
CA VAL A 179 27.22 -5.04 -19.17
C VAL A 179 28.26 -6.16 -19.01
N ILE A 180 27.89 -7.22 -18.28
CA ILE A 180 28.67 -8.45 -18.26
C ILE A 180 28.44 -9.15 -19.60
N LYS A 181 29.42 -9.06 -20.51
CA LYS A 181 29.44 -9.89 -21.72
C LYS A 181 29.65 -11.35 -21.26
N LEU A 182 28.57 -12.11 -21.22
CA LEU A 182 28.62 -13.56 -21.04
C LEU A 182 29.24 -14.15 -22.31
N ASP A 183 30.51 -14.47 -22.22
CA ASP A 183 31.24 -15.15 -23.28
C ASP A 183 30.75 -16.60 -23.36
N LEU A 184 29.82 -16.86 -24.29
CA LEU A 184 29.16 -18.15 -24.49
C LEU A 184 30.14 -19.27 -24.86
N GLU A 185 31.32 -18.95 -25.41
CA GLU A 185 32.36 -19.94 -25.69
C GLU A 185 33.01 -20.48 -24.41
N LYS A 186 33.16 -19.64 -23.38
CA LYS A 186 33.80 -20.02 -22.11
C LYS A 186 32.90 -20.87 -21.20
N LEU A 187 31.59 -20.83 -21.42
CA LEU A 187 30.61 -21.65 -20.72
C LEU A 187 30.39 -23.04 -21.37
N ARG A 188 31.01 -23.32 -22.53
CA ARG A 188 30.80 -24.57 -23.29
C ARG A 188 31.82 -25.68 -23.03
N SER A 189 32.81 -25.50 -22.14
CA SER A 189 33.78 -26.57 -21.85
C SER A 189 33.90 -26.84 -20.35
N PRO A 190 33.25 -27.91 -19.88
CA PRO A 190 34.06 -28.97 -19.28
C PRO A 190 33.75 -30.39 -19.80
N PHE A 191 32.88 -30.55 -20.80
CA PHE A 191 32.41 -31.89 -21.25
C PHE A 191 32.71 -32.23 -22.72
N SER A 192 33.65 -31.56 -23.37
CA SER A 192 34.22 -32.03 -24.64
C SER A 192 35.46 -32.86 -24.35
N SER A 193 35.27 -34.04 -23.79
CA SER A 193 36.31 -35.08 -23.68
C SER A 193 36.38 -35.85 -24.99
N ASP A 194 37.55 -35.83 -25.62
CA ASP A 194 38.04 -36.93 -26.45
C ASP A 194 38.00 -38.27 -25.70
#